data_AF-A0AA88VLB7-F1
#
_entry.id   AF-A0AA88VLB7-F1
#
_cell.length_a   1.000
_cell.length_b   1.000
_cell.length_c   1.000
_cell.angle_alpha   90.00
_cell.angle_beta   90.00
_cell.angle_gamma   90.00
#
_symmetry.space_group_name_H-M   'P 1'
#
loop_
_entity.id
_entity.type
_entity.pdbx_description
1 polymer ?
#
loop_
_entity_poly.entity_id
_entity_poly.type
_entity_poly.pdbx_seq_one_letter_code
_entity_poly.pdbx_strand_id
1 'polypeptide(L)'
;MSPKLTLLLSAIFTTYQWGISNPRLWAFVIAIYWVSFVAYIFLWKAYKHVSDLRAEALMSPEVRAEQFSVLVRDIPPSPEGQTRKEQVDTYFKTIYPESFYRSMVVTDNKQVNLIWLELEGYKKKLAHAEAVYAQSKTAGKSEETRPTNKTGLFGLIGQKVDTIEYCNEKINELTPKLEAEQKVTLREKQQASALVFFTSRLTAAAAAQSLHARMVDTWTVMDAPEPRQIIWTNLPKSFYERQIRQYVIYIIVLLMIVFSMIPIGFISAFTTLKNLKRLLRFLKPIINHDGIRTVLEAYLPQIALKVFLAVLRRFLLFLSKAEGIPSESHAIRAASGKYFYFIVLNVFLGVTVGGTVFSTLKTQNCSFLPLLGSNLPTNATFFLTYVALQ
;
A
#
# COMPACT_ATOMS: atom_id res chain seq x y z
N MET A 1 -20.07 26.03 -23.35
CA MET A 1 -18.59 25.96 -23.45
C MET A 1 -18.10 27.36 -23.81
N SER A 2 -17.32 28.01 -22.94
CA SER A 2 -17.04 29.44 -23.08
C SER A 2 -16.15 29.72 -24.30
N PRO A 3 -16.34 30.86 -25.00
CA PRO A 3 -15.55 31.22 -26.19
C PRO A 3 -14.04 31.33 -25.91
N LYS A 4 -13.65 31.54 -24.65
CA LYS A 4 -12.24 31.55 -24.20
C LYS A 4 -11.59 30.17 -24.26
N LEU A 5 -12.35 29.09 -24.02
CA LEU A 5 -11.85 27.71 -24.09
C LEU A 5 -11.59 27.29 -25.54
N THR A 6 -12.45 27.73 -26.47
CA THR A 6 -12.31 27.49 -27.91
C THR A 6 -11.08 28.18 -28.49
N LEU A 7 -10.74 29.36 -27.97
CA LEU A 7 -9.58 30.15 -28.39
C LEU A 7 -8.25 29.58 -27.84
N LEU A 8 -8.29 29.01 -26.63
CA LEU A 8 -7.16 28.26 -26.05
C LEU A 8 -6.90 26.96 -26.83
N LEU A 9 -7.97 26.23 -27.18
CA LEU A 9 -7.88 25.03 -27.99
C LEU A 9 -7.37 25.35 -29.41
N SER A 10 -7.85 26.42 -30.04
CA SER A 10 -7.36 26.82 -31.37
C SER A 10 -5.89 27.26 -31.36
N ALA A 11 -5.43 27.93 -30.30
CA ALA A 11 -4.03 28.32 -30.11
C ALA A 11 -3.08 27.12 -29.93
N ILE A 12 -3.53 26.05 -29.25
CA ILE A 12 -2.77 24.80 -29.09
C ILE A 12 -2.67 24.02 -30.40
N PHE A 13 -3.76 23.98 -31.19
CA PHE A 13 -3.74 23.34 -32.51
C PHE A 13 -2.90 24.11 -33.54
N THR A 14 -2.73 25.42 -33.37
CA THR A 14 -2.01 26.23 -34.36
C THR A 14 -0.50 26.10 -34.27
N THR A 15 0.16 25.80 -33.14
CA THR A 15 1.63 25.85 -33.03
C THR A 15 2.39 24.99 -34.05
N TYR A 16 1.80 23.89 -34.55
CA TYR A 16 2.39 23.05 -35.60
C TYR A 16 2.40 23.71 -36.99
N GLN A 17 1.50 24.66 -37.24
CA GLN A 17 1.36 25.38 -38.52
C GLN A 17 2.32 26.58 -38.64
N TRP A 18 3.07 26.89 -37.58
CA TRP A 18 3.90 28.10 -37.48
C TRP A 18 5.32 27.66 -37.81
N GLY A 19 5.83 28.09 -38.98
CA GLY A 19 7.22 27.81 -39.34
C GLY A 19 8.20 28.27 -38.26
N ILE A 20 9.38 27.66 -38.20
CA ILE A 20 10.40 27.85 -37.14
C ILE A 20 10.75 29.34 -36.89
N SER A 21 10.54 30.21 -37.88
CA SER A 21 10.83 31.65 -37.82
C SER A 21 9.73 32.52 -37.18
N ASN A 22 8.65 31.94 -36.65
CA ASN A 22 7.49 32.73 -36.23
C ASN A 22 7.63 33.28 -34.78
N PRO A 23 7.59 34.61 -34.55
CA PRO A 23 7.87 35.21 -33.24
C PRO A 23 6.89 34.80 -32.13
N ARG A 24 5.71 34.25 -32.46
CA ARG A 24 4.74 33.77 -31.46
C ARG A 24 5.21 32.51 -30.72
N LEU A 25 6.13 31.71 -31.29
CA LEU A 25 6.71 30.55 -30.60
C LEU A 25 7.52 30.98 -29.37
N TRP A 26 8.21 32.12 -29.43
CA TRP A 26 8.93 32.69 -28.29
C TRP A 26 8.01 33.04 -27.12
N ALA A 27 6.77 33.46 -27.39
CA ALA A 27 5.79 33.72 -26.34
C ALA A 27 5.42 32.43 -25.57
N PHE A 28 5.27 31.29 -26.26
CA PHE A 28 5.04 29.99 -25.60
C PHE A 28 6.25 29.53 -24.78
N VAL A 29 7.46 29.69 -25.32
CA VAL A 29 8.70 29.35 -24.61
C VAL A 29 8.82 30.17 -23.33
N ILE A 30 8.66 31.51 -23.42
CA ILE A 30 8.69 32.40 -22.27
C ILE A 30 7.59 32.03 -21.25
N ALA A 31 6.39 31.71 -21.71
CA ALA A 31 5.30 31.27 -20.84
C ALA A 31 5.62 29.96 -20.11
N ILE A 32 6.24 28.98 -20.78
CA ILE A 32 6.68 27.72 -20.15
C ILE A 32 7.74 27.99 -19.09
N TYR A 33 8.77 28.79 -19.40
CA TYR A 33 9.79 29.17 -18.43
C TYR A 33 9.20 29.91 -17.23
N TRP A 34 8.26 30.82 -17.48
CA TRP A 34 7.54 31.53 -16.42
C TRP A 34 6.75 30.57 -15.52
N VAL A 35 5.94 29.67 -16.10
CA VAL A 35 5.16 28.68 -15.34
C VAL A 35 6.08 27.74 -14.55
N SER A 36 7.16 27.25 -15.16
CA SER A 36 8.15 26.43 -14.46
C SER A 36 8.80 27.19 -13.32
N PHE A 37 9.22 28.43 -13.53
CA PHE A 37 9.83 29.27 -12.48
C PHE A 37 8.88 29.49 -11.31
N VAL A 38 7.62 29.84 -11.59
CA VAL A 38 6.58 29.98 -10.57
C VAL A 38 6.34 28.66 -9.83
N ALA A 39 6.25 27.54 -10.55
CA ALA A 39 6.10 26.22 -9.95
C ALA A 39 7.29 25.86 -9.04
N TYR A 40 8.52 26.17 -9.43
CA TYR A 40 9.71 25.98 -8.60
C TYR A 40 9.66 26.83 -7.33
N ILE A 41 9.23 28.10 -7.42
CA ILE A 41 9.06 28.96 -6.24
C ILE A 41 8.01 28.38 -5.28
N PHE A 42 6.86 27.95 -5.80
CA PHE A 42 5.81 27.34 -4.98
C PHE A 42 6.29 26.03 -4.34
N LEU A 43 6.96 25.17 -5.11
CA LEU A 43 7.49 23.92 -4.61
C LEU A 43 8.55 24.16 -3.53
N TRP A 44 9.45 25.13 -3.73
CA TRP A 44 10.46 25.49 -2.75
C TRP A 44 9.84 26.04 -1.46
N LYS A 45 8.87 26.96 -1.57
CA LYS A 45 8.14 27.49 -0.40
C LYS A 45 7.37 26.39 0.34
N ALA A 46 6.66 25.54 -0.38
CA ALA A 46 5.91 24.43 0.19
C ALA A 46 6.84 23.40 0.85
N TYR A 47 7.97 23.09 0.22
CA TYR A 47 8.96 22.16 0.77
C TYR A 47 9.57 22.69 2.06
N LYS A 48 9.95 23.97 2.09
CA LYS A 48 10.43 24.64 3.30
C LYS A 48 9.37 24.59 4.40
N HIS A 49 8.13 24.98 4.08
CA HIS A 49 7.02 24.95 5.04
C HIS A 49 6.76 23.56 5.62
N VAL A 50 6.72 22.52 4.77
CA VAL A 50 6.55 21.12 5.22
C VAL A 50 7.73 20.64 6.05
N SER A 51 8.95 21.05 5.71
CA SER A 51 10.14 20.76 6.52
C SER A 51 10.06 21.41 7.90
N ASP A 52 9.62 22.66 7.98
CA ASP A 52 9.45 23.38 9.23
C ASP A 52 8.35 22.73 10.10
N LEU A 53 7.20 22.40 9.52
CA LEU A 53 6.13 21.64 10.20
C LEU A 53 6.61 20.27 10.69
N ARG A 54 7.44 19.57 9.92
CA ARG A 54 8.03 18.30 10.33
C ARG A 54 9.00 18.50 11.50
N ALA A 55 9.83 19.54 11.47
CA ALA A 55 10.75 19.85 12.55
C ALA A 55 9.99 20.18 13.84
N GLU A 56 8.94 20.99 13.77
CA GLU A 56 8.05 21.32 14.89
C GLU A 56 7.37 20.07 15.46
N ALA A 57 6.82 19.20 14.59
CA ALA A 57 6.19 17.94 15.00
C ALA A 57 7.19 16.95 15.65
N LEU A 58 8.46 16.99 15.27
CA LEU A 58 9.53 16.19 15.88
C LEU A 58 10.03 16.76 17.21
N MET A 59 9.97 18.09 17.38
CA MET A 59 10.30 18.79 18.63
C MET A 59 9.16 18.73 19.67
N SER A 60 8.00 18.20 19.31
CA SER A 60 6.86 18.07 20.23
C SER A 60 7.24 17.28 21.50
N PRO A 61 6.67 17.62 22.66
CA PRO A 61 7.03 17.00 23.94
C PRO A 61 6.54 15.55 24.05
N GLU A 62 5.73 15.07 23.12
CA GLU A 62 5.20 13.71 23.11
C GLU A 62 6.32 12.67 22.99
N VAL A 63 6.43 11.85 24.03
CA VAL A 63 7.39 10.76 24.09
C VAL A 63 6.86 9.61 23.25
N ARG A 64 7.51 9.31 22.13
CA ARG A 64 7.16 8.18 21.27
C ARG A 64 8.20 7.07 21.34
N ALA A 65 7.76 5.82 21.42
CA ALA A 65 8.65 4.66 21.55
C ALA A 65 9.65 4.52 20.36
N GLU A 66 9.24 4.95 19.17
CA GLU A 66 10.07 4.97 17.95
C GLU A 66 11.32 5.86 18.09
N GLN A 67 11.28 6.89 18.93
CA GLN A 67 12.42 7.81 19.12
C GLN A 67 13.58 7.20 19.93
N PHE A 68 13.30 6.12 20.66
CA PHE A 68 14.25 5.44 21.55
C PHE A 68 14.60 4.04 21.04
N SER A 69 14.01 3.63 19.93
CA SER A 69 14.16 2.28 19.40
C SER A 69 14.76 2.29 18.02
N VAL A 70 15.52 1.24 17.75
CA VAL A 70 16.19 1.03 16.48
C VAL A 70 15.91 -0.39 16.01
N LEU A 71 15.61 -0.54 14.73
CA LEU A 71 15.38 -1.83 14.11
C LEU A 71 16.71 -2.36 13.55
N VAL A 72 17.10 -3.53 14.04
CA VAL A 72 18.28 -4.27 13.61
C VAL A 72 17.84 -5.49 12.81
N ARG A 73 18.43 -5.69 11.64
CA ARG A 73 18.19 -6.82 10.74
C ARG A 73 19.53 -7.45 10.33
N ASP A 74 19.43 -8.64 9.72
CA ASP A 74 20.57 -9.43 9.26
C ASP A 74 21.60 -9.70 10.37
N ILE A 75 21.10 -10.10 11.54
CA ILE A 75 21.95 -10.52 12.65
C ILE A 75 22.63 -11.84 12.24
N PRO A 76 23.97 -11.96 12.34
CA PRO A 76 24.68 -13.20 12.01
C PRO A 76 24.19 -14.38 12.86
N PRO A 77 24.46 -15.63 12.43
CA PRO A 77 24.16 -16.79 13.26
C PRO A 77 24.90 -16.68 14.61
N SER A 78 24.23 -17.10 15.69
CA SER A 78 24.81 -17.06 17.02
C SER A 78 25.92 -18.11 17.15
N PRO A 79 27.02 -17.79 17.87
CA PRO A 79 28.03 -18.79 18.23
C PRO A 79 27.43 -19.95 19.04
N GLU A 80 28.05 -21.13 18.98
CA GLU A 80 27.58 -22.30 19.73
C GLU A 80 27.48 -21.99 21.23
N GLY A 81 26.28 -22.20 21.80
CA GLY A 81 26.01 -22.01 23.23
C GLY A 81 25.43 -20.65 23.65
N GLN A 82 25.36 -19.65 22.77
CA GLN A 82 24.79 -18.33 23.10
C GLN A 82 23.41 -18.12 22.43
N THR A 83 22.45 -17.52 23.17
CA THR A 83 21.17 -17.12 22.55
C THR A 83 21.36 -15.90 21.67
N ARG A 84 20.55 -15.75 20.60
CA ARG A 84 20.64 -14.59 19.70
C ARG A 84 20.38 -13.27 20.42
N LYS A 85 19.54 -13.32 21.46
CA LYS A 85 19.29 -12.19 22.36
C LYS A 85 20.56 -11.78 23.11
N GLU A 86 21.26 -12.73 23.74
CA GLU A 86 22.51 -12.45 24.45
C GLU A 86 23.58 -11.90 23.51
N GLN A 87 23.64 -12.39 22.27
CA GLN A 87 24.56 -11.88 21.24
C GLN A 87 24.28 -10.39 20.94
N VAL A 88 23.01 -10.02 20.71
CA VAL A 88 22.61 -8.62 20.47
C VAL A 88 22.85 -7.76 21.69
N ASP A 89 22.49 -8.23 22.88
CA ASP A 89 22.71 -7.52 24.14
C ASP A 89 24.20 -7.25 24.35
N THR A 90 25.06 -8.24 24.13
CA THR A 90 26.52 -8.11 24.29
C THR A 90 27.09 -7.14 23.26
N TYR A 91 26.67 -7.23 22.00
CA TYR A 91 27.12 -6.36 20.92
C TYR A 91 26.81 -4.88 21.22
N PHE A 92 25.54 -4.57 21.52
CA PHE A 92 25.16 -3.18 21.78
C PHE A 92 25.65 -2.65 23.12
N LYS A 93 25.81 -3.49 24.15
CA LYS A 93 26.48 -3.07 25.40
C LYS A 93 27.95 -2.72 25.18
N THR A 94 28.65 -3.41 24.29
CA THR A 94 30.06 -3.14 23.99
C THR A 94 30.23 -1.80 23.28
N ILE A 95 29.32 -1.45 22.37
CA ILE A 95 29.38 -0.20 21.60
C ILE A 95 28.79 0.98 22.39
N TYR A 96 27.70 0.74 23.12
CA TYR A 96 26.90 1.75 23.81
C TYR A 96 26.64 1.37 25.28
N PRO A 97 27.67 1.32 26.14
CA PRO A 97 27.58 0.79 27.50
C PRO A 97 26.57 1.52 28.39
N GLU A 98 26.54 2.86 28.33
CA GLU A 98 25.73 3.70 29.21
C GLU A 98 24.29 3.91 28.71
N SER A 99 24.07 3.80 27.39
CA SER A 99 22.79 4.14 26.77
C SER A 99 21.95 2.93 26.37
N PHE A 100 22.55 1.74 26.32
CA PHE A 100 21.83 0.52 25.99
C PHE A 100 20.86 0.14 27.12
N TYR A 101 19.59 -0.04 26.79
CA TYR A 101 18.57 -0.45 27.76
C TYR A 101 18.26 -1.95 27.64
N ARG A 102 17.73 -2.36 26.48
CA ARG A 102 17.25 -3.74 26.27
C ARG A 102 17.14 -4.05 24.78
N SER A 103 17.33 -5.33 24.41
CA SER A 103 16.91 -5.84 23.11
C SER A 103 15.64 -6.70 23.19
N MET A 104 14.87 -6.67 22.09
CA MET A 104 13.73 -7.53 21.82
C MET A 104 13.97 -8.23 20.48
N VAL A 105 14.36 -9.50 20.53
CA VAL A 105 14.54 -10.32 19.32
C VAL A 105 13.18 -10.69 18.74
N VAL A 106 13.05 -10.60 17.42
CA VAL A 106 11.85 -10.98 16.69
C VAL A 106 11.78 -12.51 16.65
N THR A 107 10.61 -13.07 16.91
CA THR A 107 10.38 -14.52 16.94
C THR A 107 9.33 -14.94 15.91
N ASP A 108 9.39 -16.18 15.42
CA ASP A 108 8.35 -16.71 14.53
C ASP A 108 7.09 -17.07 15.34
N ASN A 109 6.18 -16.09 15.44
CA ASN A 109 4.96 -16.20 16.23
C ASN A 109 3.75 -16.73 15.45
N LYS A 110 3.90 -17.38 14.28
CA LYS A 110 2.73 -17.81 13.48
C LYS A 110 1.73 -18.67 14.25
N GLN A 111 2.21 -19.71 14.95
CA GLN A 111 1.36 -20.61 15.73
C GLN A 111 0.75 -19.91 16.95
N VAL A 112 1.56 -19.16 17.69
CA VAL A 112 1.12 -18.34 18.83
C VAL A 112 0.04 -17.35 18.40
N ASN A 113 0.20 -16.71 17.24
CA ASN A 113 -0.76 -15.74 16.73
C ASN A 113 -2.08 -16.38 16.30
N LEU A 114 -2.05 -17.60 15.74
CA LEU A 114 -3.29 -18.35 15.44
C LEU A 114 -4.08 -18.65 16.72
N ILE A 115 -3.41 -19.20 17.74
CA ILE A 115 -4.03 -19.49 19.04
C ILE A 115 -4.55 -18.22 19.70
N TRP A 116 -3.77 -17.12 19.61
CA TRP A 116 -4.17 -15.83 20.16
C TRP A 116 -5.40 -15.24 19.45
N LEU A 117 -5.46 -15.33 18.11
CA LEU A 117 -6.62 -14.88 17.32
C LEU A 117 -7.89 -15.69 17.66
N GLU A 118 -7.75 -17.00 17.83
CA GLU A 118 -8.84 -17.87 18.28
C GLU A 118 -9.32 -17.46 19.68
N LEU A 119 -8.40 -17.29 20.62
CA LEU A 119 -8.68 -16.86 22.00
C LEU A 119 -9.37 -15.49 22.04
N GLU A 120 -8.89 -14.52 21.27
CA GLU A 120 -9.51 -13.19 21.18
C GLU A 120 -10.91 -13.27 20.54
N GLY A 121 -11.09 -14.16 19.56
CA GLY A 121 -12.39 -14.48 18.99
C GLY A 121 -13.37 -15.02 20.04
N TYR A 122 -12.93 -15.93 20.91
CA TYR A 122 -13.75 -16.44 22.02
C TYR A 122 -14.04 -15.38 23.09
N LYS A 123 -13.06 -14.53 23.43
CA LYS A 123 -13.29 -13.39 24.36
C LYS A 123 -14.32 -12.41 23.84
N LYS A 124 -14.27 -12.07 22.54
CA LYS A 124 -15.28 -11.21 21.89
C LYS A 124 -16.68 -11.83 21.93
N LYS A 125 -16.79 -13.14 21.68
CA LYS A 125 -18.05 -13.89 21.78
C LYS A 125 -18.59 -13.92 23.21
N LEU A 126 -17.72 -14.14 24.19
CA LEU A 126 -18.08 -14.13 25.61
C LEU A 126 -18.62 -12.76 26.04
N ALA A 127 -17.90 -11.68 25.72
CA ALA A 127 -18.34 -10.32 26.04
C ALA A 127 -19.70 -9.98 25.41
N HIS A 128 -19.93 -10.44 24.16
CA HIS A 128 -21.23 -10.30 23.51
C HIS A 128 -22.33 -11.09 24.22
N ALA A 129 -22.06 -12.35 24.59
CA ALA A 129 -23.01 -13.21 25.30
C ALA A 129 -23.38 -12.66 26.68
N GLU A 130 -22.39 -12.14 27.43
CA GLU A 130 -22.62 -11.49 28.73
C GLU A 130 -23.43 -10.20 28.59
N ALA A 131 -23.17 -9.39 27.56
CA ALA A 131 -23.96 -8.18 27.29
C ALA A 131 -25.43 -8.51 26.97
N VAL A 132 -25.67 -9.56 26.17
CA VAL A 132 -27.03 -10.04 25.88
C VAL A 132 -27.72 -10.56 27.15
N TYR A 133 -26.99 -11.29 28.01
CA TYR A 133 -27.52 -11.76 29.29
C TYR A 133 -27.80 -10.63 30.29
N ALA A 134 -26.97 -9.59 30.32
CA ALA A 134 -27.21 -8.39 31.13
C ALA A 134 -28.47 -7.64 30.65
N GLN A 135 -28.64 -7.48 29.33
CA GLN A 135 -29.83 -6.86 28.75
C GLN A 135 -31.11 -7.66 29.03
N SER A 136 -31.06 -8.99 29.01
CA SER A 136 -32.22 -9.82 29.33
C SER A 136 -32.65 -9.69 30.79
N LYS A 137 -31.70 -9.49 31.72
CA LYS A 137 -31.98 -9.18 33.13
C LYS A 137 -32.66 -7.82 33.33
N THR A 138 -32.18 -6.78 32.65
CA THR A 138 -32.76 -5.43 32.76
C THR A 138 -34.16 -5.33 32.13
N ALA A 139 -34.44 -6.14 31.10
CA ALA A 139 -35.71 -6.10 30.36
C ALA A 139 -36.90 -6.79 31.06
N GLY A 140 -36.75 -7.30 32.28
CA GLY A 140 -37.87 -7.85 33.08
C GLY A 140 -38.62 -9.02 32.44
N LYS A 141 -37.96 -9.78 31.54
CA LYS A 141 -38.56 -11.00 30.96
C LYS A 141 -38.60 -12.09 32.03
N SER A 142 -39.75 -12.77 32.12
CA SER A 142 -40.11 -13.77 33.13
C SER A 142 -39.26 -15.06 33.12
N GLU A 143 -38.32 -15.22 32.18
CA GLU A 143 -37.36 -16.33 32.15
C GLU A 143 -35.96 -15.78 31.83
N GLU A 144 -35.02 -15.98 32.77
CA GLU A 144 -33.60 -15.68 32.58
C GLU A 144 -33.02 -16.52 31.43
N THR A 145 -33.12 -16.01 30.20
CA THR A 145 -32.67 -16.76 29.02
C THR A 145 -31.18 -16.56 28.83
N ARG A 146 -30.38 -17.59 29.18
CA ARG A 146 -28.96 -17.64 28.84
C ARG A 146 -28.76 -17.88 27.34
N PRO A 147 -27.84 -17.18 26.68
CA PRO A 147 -27.61 -17.36 25.25
C PRO A 147 -27.01 -18.76 24.99
N THR A 148 -27.67 -19.55 24.15
CA THR A 148 -27.20 -20.88 23.75
C THR A 148 -26.60 -20.86 22.34
N ASN A 149 -25.55 -21.64 22.13
CA ASN A 149 -24.92 -21.83 20.83
C ASN A 149 -24.92 -23.33 20.48
N LYS A 150 -24.88 -23.66 19.19
CA LYS A 150 -24.67 -25.04 18.74
C LYS A 150 -23.19 -25.24 18.40
N THR A 151 -22.63 -26.37 18.80
CA THR A 151 -21.18 -26.65 18.72
C THR A 151 -20.63 -26.89 17.31
N GLY A 152 -21.47 -27.17 16.31
CA GLY A 152 -21.04 -27.54 14.96
C GLY A 152 -20.94 -26.38 13.97
N LEU A 153 -20.75 -26.74 12.70
CA LEU A 153 -20.38 -25.82 11.61
C LEU A 153 -21.35 -24.62 11.53
N PHE A 154 -20.80 -23.41 11.63
CA PHE A 154 -21.52 -22.12 11.61
C PHE A 154 -22.70 -22.01 12.62
N GLY A 155 -22.73 -22.82 13.68
CA GLY A 155 -23.81 -22.78 14.68
C GLY A 155 -25.13 -23.42 14.21
N LEU A 156 -25.11 -24.20 13.13
CA LEU A 156 -26.32 -24.81 12.55
C LEU A 156 -26.56 -26.24 13.04
N ILE A 157 -25.49 -26.98 13.30
CA ILE A 157 -25.49 -28.41 13.62
C ILE A 157 -24.84 -28.61 14.99
N GLY A 158 -25.25 -29.61 15.78
CA GLY A 158 -24.62 -29.95 17.05
C GLY A 158 -25.48 -29.71 18.29
N GLN A 159 -24.94 -30.10 19.45
CA GLN A 159 -25.60 -29.96 20.75
C GLN A 159 -25.73 -28.48 21.12
N LYS A 160 -26.88 -28.11 21.70
CA LYS A 160 -27.10 -26.78 22.30
C LYS A 160 -26.32 -26.72 23.60
N VAL A 161 -25.34 -25.82 23.68
CA VAL A 161 -24.53 -25.57 24.87
C VAL A 161 -24.71 -24.12 25.29
N ASP A 162 -24.55 -23.84 26.59
CA ASP A 162 -24.49 -22.47 27.09
C ASP A 162 -23.25 -21.78 26.49
N THR A 163 -23.46 -20.64 25.81
CA THR A 163 -22.40 -19.93 25.11
C THR A 163 -21.36 -19.41 26.10
N ILE A 164 -21.78 -19.01 27.30
CA ILE A 164 -20.91 -18.43 28.32
C ILE A 164 -19.98 -19.51 28.87
N GLU A 165 -20.53 -20.64 29.28
CA GLU A 165 -19.76 -21.76 29.82
C GLU A 165 -18.82 -22.37 28.77
N TYR A 166 -19.30 -22.57 27.54
CA TYR A 166 -18.48 -23.05 26.43
C TYR A 166 -17.30 -22.11 26.10
N CYS A 167 -17.54 -20.80 26.04
CA CYS A 167 -16.46 -19.84 25.77
C CYS A 167 -15.45 -19.81 26.93
N ASN A 168 -15.90 -19.89 28.19
CA ASN A 168 -15.02 -19.96 29.35
C ASN A 168 -14.15 -21.22 29.34
N GLU A 169 -14.73 -22.39 29.04
CA GLU A 169 -13.99 -23.63 28.91
C GLU A 169 -12.91 -23.52 27.80
N LYS A 170 -13.27 -22.99 26.63
CA LYS A 170 -12.30 -22.78 25.54
C LYS A 170 -11.22 -21.77 25.87
N ILE A 171 -11.54 -20.69 26.60
CA ILE A 171 -10.53 -19.75 27.07
C ILE A 171 -9.57 -20.43 28.05
N ASN A 172 -10.09 -21.22 28.99
CA ASN A 172 -9.28 -21.95 29.97
C ASN A 172 -8.43 -23.05 29.32
N GLU A 173 -8.89 -23.66 28.22
CA GLU A 173 -8.12 -24.63 27.44
C GLU A 173 -7.00 -23.96 26.61
N LEU A 174 -7.30 -22.82 25.97
CA LEU A 174 -6.39 -22.14 25.05
C LEU A 174 -5.31 -21.31 25.77
N THR A 175 -5.60 -20.78 26.96
CA THR A 175 -4.66 -19.97 27.74
C THR A 175 -3.35 -20.72 28.06
N PRO A 176 -3.36 -21.93 28.66
CA PRO A 176 -2.13 -22.67 28.95
C PRO A 176 -1.41 -23.15 27.67
N LYS A 177 -2.17 -23.49 26.62
CA LYS A 177 -1.58 -23.82 25.30
C LYS A 177 -0.82 -22.62 24.73
N LEU A 178 -1.40 -21.42 24.83
CA LEU A 178 -0.76 -20.18 24.40
C LEU A 178 0.52 -19.93 25.20
N GLU A 179 0.50 -20.07 26.53
CA GLU A 179 1.67 -19.88 27.37
C GLU A 179 2.80 -20.88 27.08
N ALA A 180 2.44 -22.15 26.84
CA ALA A 180 3.40 -23.19 26.46
C ALA A 180 4.07 -22.86 25.11
N GLU A 181 3.26 -22.55 24.09
CA GLU A 181 3.75 -22.17 22.76
C GLU A 181 4.59 -20.88 22.78
N GLN A 182 4.23 -19.90 23.61
CA GLN A 182 5.03 -18.70 23.81
C GLN A 182 6.41 -19.01 24.38
N LYS A 183 6.50 -19.87 25.40
CA LYS A 183 7.77 -20.28 26.01
C LYS A 183 8.67 -21.00 25.01
N VAL A 184 8.10 -21.91 24.20
CA VAL A 184 8.83 -22.61 23.13
C VAL A 184 9.33 -21.63 22.08
N THR A 185 8.46 -20.73 21.62
CA THR A 185 8.75 -19.76 20.56
C THR A 185 9.87 -18.78 20.95
N LEU A 186 9.89 -18.32 22.22
CA LEU A 186 10.95 -17.44 22.73
C LEU A 186 12.32 -18.12 22.81
N ARG A 187 12.37 -19.44 23.01
CA ARG A 187 13.61 -20.22 23.11
C ARG A 187 14.14 -20.65 21.75
N GLU A 188 13.28 -21.22 20.91
CA GLU A 188 13.73 -21.96 19.72
C GLU A 188 13.58 -21.16 18.41
N LYS A 189 12.61 -20.23 18.33
CA LYS A 189 12.21 -19.60 17.06
C LYS A 189 12.70 -18.16 16.94
N GLN A 190 13.92 -17.87 17.39
CA GLN A 190 14.53 -16.55 17.30
C GLN A 190 15.01 -16.23 15.88
N GLN A 191 14.54 -15.11 15.32
CA GLN A 191 14.84 -14.69 13.96
C GLN A 191 16.04 -13.73 13.89
N ALA A 192 16.54 -13.48 12.67
CA ALA A 192 17.69 -12.61 12.41
C ALA A 192 17.36 -11.10 12.49
N SER A 193 16.43 -10.71 13.35
CA SER A 193 16.03 -9.31 13.52
C SER A 193 15.70 -9.02 14.98
N ALA A 194 15.98 -7.80 15.41
CA ALA A 194 15.72 -7.36 16.78
C ALA A 194 15.37 -5.86 16.80
N LEU A 195 14.56 -5.48 17.78
CA LEU A 195 14.38 -4.09 18.18
C LEU A 195 15.29 -3.81 19.37
N VAL A 196 16.11 -2.77 19.28
CA VAL A 196 17.02 -2.36 20.35
C VAL A 196 16.52 -1.04 20.93
N PHE A 197 16.41 -0.98 22.24
CA PHE A 197 15.95 0.19 22.97
C PHE A 197 17.13 0.87 23.67
N PHE A 198 17.16 2.19 23.58
CA PHE A 198 18.15 3.06 24.21
C PHE A 198 17.48 3.97 25.23
N THR A 199 18.23 4.43 26.22
CA THR A 199 17.77 5.44 27.19
C THR A 199 17.74 6.85 26.60
N SER A 200 18.56 7.14 25.59
CA SER A 200 18.68 8.44 24.94
C SER A 200 18.22 8.43 23.48
N ARG A 201 17.49 9.48 23.06
CA ARG A 201 17.04 9.68 21.67
C ARG A 201 18.21 9.93 20.72
N LEU A 202 19.23 10.65 21.20
CA LEU A 202 20.40 11.00 20.42
C LEU A 202 21.20 9.74 20.06
N THR A 203 21.37 8.83 21.02
CA THR A 203 22.09 7.58 20.80
C THR A 203 21.31 6.64 19.88
N ALA A 204 19.98 6.60 19.99
CA ALA A 204 19.14 5.83 19.06
C ALA A 204 19.29 6.34 17.62
N ALA A 205 19.19 7.65 17.40
CA ALA A 205 19.35 8.26 16.08
C ALA A 205 20.77 8.06 15.52
N ALA A 206 21.80 8.23 16.35
CA ALA A 206 23.19 8.00 15.95
C ALA A 206 23.43 6.53 15.59
N ALA A 207 22.90 5.59 16.38
CA ALA A 207 23.01 4.16 16.12
C ALA A 207 22.30 3.75 14.82
N ALA A 208 21.15 4.37 14.51
CA ALA A 208 20.41 4.13 13.28
C ALA A 208 21.11 4.64 12.01
N GLN A 209 21.94 5.69 12.14
CA GLN A 209 22.69 6.28 11.03
C GLN A 209 24.11 5.69 10.88
N SER A 210 24.65 5.09 11.94
CA SER A 210 25.98 4.48 11.93
C SER A 210 26.02 3.14 11.19
N LEU A 211 27.14 2.86 10.52
CA LEU A 211 27.42 1.54 9.96
C LEU A 211 28.04 0.64 11.03
N HIS A 212 27.41 -0.51 11.28
CA HIS A 212 27.77 -1.43 12.36
C HIS A 212 28.74 -2.55 11.95
N ALA A 213 28.78 -2.88 10.65
CA ALA A 213 29.64 -3.92 10.10
C ALA A 213 30.34 -3.47 8.83
N ARG A 214 31.47 -4.12 8.49
CA ARG A 214 32.20 -3.84 7.24
C ARG A 214 31.39 -4.23 6.00
N MET A 215 30.58 -5.29 6.12
CA MET A 215 29.75 -5.78 5.04
C MET A 215 28.31 -5.32 5.23
N VAL A 216 27.68 -4.85 4.13
CA VAL A 216 26.33 -4.25 4.12
C VAL A 216 25.23 -5.29 4.38
N ASP A 217 25.53 -6.58 4.27
CA ASP A 217 24.60 -7.68 4.48
C ASP A 217 24.51 -8.15 5.94
N THR A 218 25.26 -7.53 6.86
CA THR A 218 25.29 -7.90 8.29
C THR A 218 25.03 -6.70 9.18
N TRP A 219 24.30 -6.91 10.28
CA TRP A 219 23.94 -5.85 11.24
C TRP A 219 23.39 -4.59 10.56
N THR A 220 22.35 -4.77 9.73
CA THR A 220 21.71 -3.62 9.10
C THR A 220 20.80 -2.94 10.11
N VAL A 221 21.09 -1.67 10.39
CA VAL A 221 20.42 -0.89 11.42
C VAL A 221 19.65 0.25 10.76
N MET A 222 18.41 0.48 11.20
CA MET A 222 17.55 1.54 10.70
C MET A 222 16.61 2.05 11.78
N ASP A 223 16.08 3.26 11.60
CA ASP A 223 15.08 3.83 12.52
C ASP A 223 13.90 2.86 12.70
N ALA A 224 13.51 2.62 13.94
CA ALA A 224 12.36 1.77 14.21
C ALA A 224 11.07 2.48 13.77
N PRO A 225 10.18 1.82 13.00
CA PRO A 225 8.87 2.38 12.71
C PRO A 225 8.00 2.39 13.97
N GLU A 226 6.93 3.17 13.95
CA GLU A 226 5.86 3.07 14.94
C GLU A 226 5.40 1.60 15.07
N PRO A 227 5.21 1.07 16.30
CA PRO A 227 4.84 -0.34 16.53
C PRO A 227 3.64 -0.84 15.72
N ARG A 228 2.66 0.04 15.44
CA ARG A 228 1.46 -0.29 14.65
C ARG A 228 1.75 -0.44 13.16
N GLN A 229 2.81 0.19 12.66
CA GLN A 229 3.19 0.19 11.26
C GLN A 229 4.18 -0.94 10.92
N ILE A 230 4.69 -1.65 11.93
CA ILE A 230 5.67 -2.73 11.73
C ILE A 230 4.99 -3.94 11.06
N ILE A 231 5.52 -4.36 9.92
CA ILE A 231 5.10 -5.58 9.22
C ILE A 231 5.96 -6.75 9.69
N TRP A 232 5.48 -7.46 10.72
CA TRP A 232 6.23 -8.52 11.39
C TRP A 232 6.68 -9.66 10.46
N THR A 233 5.89 -9.98 9.43
CA THR A 233 6.19 -11.05 8.46
C THR A 233 7.40 -10.74 7.58
N ASN A 234 7.78 -9.46 7.46
CA ASN A 234 8.84 -9.00 6.56
C ASN A 234 10.19 -8.77 7.26
N LEU A 235 10.20 -8.67 8.59
CA LEU A 235 11.40 -8.51 9.41
C LEU A 235 12.45 -9.62 9.18
N PRO A 236 12.12 -10.93 9.28
CA PRO A 236 13.11 -12.00 9.22
C PRO A 236 13.76 -12.21 7.86
N LYS A 237 13.26 -11.55 6.81
CA LYS A 237 13.76 -11.71 5.44
C LYS A 237 15.20 -11.23 5.36
N SER A 238 16.08 -12.09 4.85
CA SER A 238 17.50 -11.78 4.70
C SER A 238 17.73 -10.67 3.66
N PHE A 239 18.90 -10.04 3.69
CA PHE A 239 19.29 -9.03 2.72
C PHE A 239 19.15 -9.51 1.27
N TYR A 240 19.73 -10.67 0.94
CA TYR A 240 19.66 -11.23 -0.43
C TYR A 240 18.24 -11.61 -0.84
N GLU A 241 17.44 -12.18 0.06
CA GLU A 241 16.05 -12.51 -0.25
C GLU A 241 15.23 -11.26 -0.58
N ARG A 242 15.46 -10.15 0.15
CA ARG A 242 14.82 -8.85 -0.14
C ARG A 242 15.23 -8.30 -1.49
N GLN A 243 16.53 -8.31 -1.82
CA GLN A 243 17.02 -7.81 -3.10
C GLN A 243 16.40 -8.59 -4.27
N ILE A 244 16.43 -9.93 -4.21
CA ILE A 244 15.84 -10.77 -5.25
C ILE A 244 14.34 -10.50 -5.38
N ARG A 245 13.60 -10.42 -4.27
CA ARG A 245 12.16 -10.09 -4.27
C ARG A 245 11.88 -8.73 -4.89
N GLN A 246 12.68 -7.71 -4.56
CA GLN A 246 12.56 -6.38 -5.12
C GLN A 246 12.75 -6.39 -6.65
N TYR A 247 13.79 -7.06 -7.15
CA TYR A 247 14.00 -7.20 -8.61
C TYR A 247 12.86 -7.97 -9.29
N VAL A 248 12.42 -9.08 -8.71
CA VAL A 248 11.28 -9.85 -9.24
C VAL A 248 10.03 -8.96 -9.31
N ILE A 249 9.77 -8.15 -8.29
CA ILE A 249 8.61 -7.26 -8.25
C ILE A 249 8.75 -6.12 -9.27
N TYR A 250 9.95 -5.57 -9.49
CA TYR A 250 10.19 -4.62 -10.56
C TYR A 250 9.95 -5.21 -11.94
N ILE A 251 10.36 -6.46 -12.19
CA ILE A 251 10.07 -7.18 -13.43
C ILE A 251 8.55 -7.38 -13.58
N ILE A 252 7.86 -7.82 -12.52
CA ILE A 252 6.40 -7.99 -12.54
C ILE A 252 5.69 -6.67 -12.84
N VAL A 253 6.10 -5.57 -12.20
CA VAL A 253 5.53 -4.24 -12.43
C VAL A 253 5.82 -3.76 -13.85
N LEU A 254 7.01 -3.99 -14.37
CA LEU A 254 7.37 -3.67 -15.76
C LEU A 254 6.49 -4.44 -16.75
N LEU A 255 6.35 -5.75 -16.58
CA LEU A 255 5.47 -6.59 -17.40
C LEU A 255 4.02 -6.13 -17.28
N MET A 256 3.56 -5.84 -16.06
CA MET A 256 2.24 -5.29 -15.83
C MET A 256 2.04 -4.00 -16.61
N ILE A 257 2.99 -3.06 -16.58
CA ILE A 257 2.93 -1.80 -17.32
C ILE A 257 2.84 -2.05 -18.83
N VAL A 258 3.72 -2.87 -19.40
CA VAL A 258 3.75 -3.16 -20.85
C VAL A 258 2.45 -3.85 -21.31
N PHE A 259 1.96 -4.83 -20.54
CA PHE A 259 0.76 -5.59 -20.89
C PHE A 259 -0.56 -4.95 -20.42
N SER A 260 -0.52 -3.77 -19.80
CA SER A 260 -1.71 -3.09 -19.25
C SER A 260 -2.76 -2.71 -20.28
N MET A 261 -2.36 -2.52 -21.54
CA MET A 261 -3.29 -2.27 -22.65
C MET A 261 -4.30 -3.42 -22.81
N ILE A 262 -3.91 -4.67 -22.52
CA ILE A 262 -4.78 -5.84 -22.69
C ILE A 262 -5.93 -5.84 -21.66
N PRO A 263 -5.69 -5.76 -20.32
CA PRO A 263 -6.77 -5.64 -19.34
C PRO A 263 -7.64 -4.40 -19.53
N ILE A 264 -7.05 -3.26 -19.87
CA ILE A 264 -7.80 -2.01 -20.08
C ILE A 264 -8.72 -2.16 -21.31
N GLY A 265 -8.20 -2.71 -22.41
CA GLY A 265 -8.98 -3.00 -23.61
C GLY A 265 -10.11 -4.00 -23.36
N PHE A 266 -9.85 -5.04 -22.55
CA PHE A 266 -10.87 -6.00 -22.13
C PHE A 266 -11.99 -5.34 -21.32
N ILE A 267 -11.64 -4.53 -20.31
CA ILE A 267 -12.63 -3.80 -19.50
C ILE A 267 -13.42 -2.83 -20.38
N SER A 268 -12.73 -2.09 -21.26
CA SER A 268 -13.39 -1.19 -22.22
C SER A 268 -14.38 -1.96 -23.11
N ALA A 269 -13.98 -3.11 -23.65
CA ALA A 269 -14.85 -3.96 -24.46
C ALA A 269 -16.06 -4.50 -23.67
N PHE A 270 -15.89 -4.82 -22.38
CA PHE A 270 -16.96 -5.24 -21.48
C PHE A 270 -17.93 -4.10 -21.12
N THR A 271 -17.42 -2.87 -21.01
CA THR A 271 -18.24 -1.69 -20.70
C THR A 271 -19.10 -1.22 -21.87
N THR A 272 -18.86 -1.73 -23.09
CA THR A 272 -19.73 -1.47 -24.23
C THR A 272 -21.06 -2.21 -24.09
N LEU A 273 -22.16 -1.46 -24.01
CA LEU A 273 -23.51 -1.98 -23.77
C LEU A 273 -23.91 -3.12 -24.74
N LYS A 274 -23.49 -3.03 -26.01
CA LYS A 274 -23.72 -4.05 -27.04
C LYS A 274 -23.08 -5.41 -26.67
N ASN A 275 -21.88 -5.40 -26.11
CA ASN A 275 -21.17 -6.61 -25.70
C ASN A 275 -21.72 -7.16 -24.38
N LEU A 276 -22.11 -6.28 -23.46
CA LEU A 276 -22.75 -6.66 -22.19
C LEU A 276 -24.09 -7.37 -22.43
N LYS A 277 -24.91 -6.87 -23.36
CA LYS A 277 -26.20 -7.49 -23.78
C LYS A 277 -26.00 -8.87 -24.40
N ARG A 278 -24.84 -9.13 -25.00
CA ARG A 278 -24.45 -10.43 -25.59
C ARG A 278 -23.97 -11.42 -24.53
N LEU A 279 -23.20 -10.96 -23.54
CA LEU A 279 -22.55 -11.80 -22.53
C LEU A 279 -23.44 -12.09 -21.30
N LEU A 280 -24.18 -11.10 -20.79
CA LEU A 280 -25.06 -11.23 -19.63
C LEU A 280 -26.54 -11.24 -20.07
N ARG A 281 -27.04 -12.41 -20.49
CA ARG A 281 -28.44 -12.56 -20.95
C ARG A 281 -29.49 -12.17 -19.90
N PHE A 282 -29.16 -12.25 -18.61
CA PHE A 282 -30.07 -11.90 -17.50
C PHE A 282 -30.27 -10.39 -17.32
N LEU A 283 -29.41 -9.53 -17.88
CA LEU A 283 -29.58 -8.07 -17.84
C LEU A 283 -30.48 -7.53 -18.98
N LYS A 284 -30.84 -8.37 -19.95
CA LYS A 284 -31.70 -7.98 -21.09
C LYS A 284 -33.01 -7.28 -20.70
N PRO A 285 -33.81 -7.76 -19.72
CA PRO A 285 -35.05 -7.09 -19.34
C PRO A 285 -34.82 -5.70 -18.70
N ILE A 286 -33.71 -5.53 -17.97
CA ILE A 286 -33.38 -4.27 -17.27
C ILE A 286 -32.81 -3.22 -18.24
N ILE A 287 -32.05 -3.64 -19.26
CA ILE A 287 -31.44 -2.76 -20.27
C ILE A 287 -32.46 -2.23 -21.30
N ASN A 288 -33.65 -2.83 -21.41
CA ASN A 288 -34.66 -2.41 -22.39
C ASN A 288 -35.46 -1.17 -21.96
N HIS A 289 -35.34 -0.70 -20.70
CA HIS A 289 -35.89 0.60 -20.29
C HIS A 289 -34.96 1.74 -20.73
N ASP A 290 -35.44 2.65 -21.59
CA ASP A 290 -34.62 3.71 -22.18
C ASP A 290 -33.94 4.65 -21.17
N GLY A 291 -34.59 4.93 -20.03
CA GLY A 291 -33.99 5.70 -18.95
C GLY A 291 -32.81 5.00 -18.29
N ILE A 292 -32.95 3.70 -17.98
CA ILE A 292 -31.89 2.90 -17.33
C ILE A 292 -30.76 2.64 -18.32
N ARG A 293 -31.06 2.43 -19.60
CA ARG A 293 -30.08 2.26 -20.66
C ARG A 293 -29.15 3.46 -20.78
N THR A 294 -29.70 4.65 -20.83
CA THR A 294 -28.93 5.90 -21.00
C THR A 294 -28.04 6.17 -19.79
N VAL A 295 -28.56 5.91 -18.58
CA VAL A 295 -27.78 6.02 -17.34
C VAL A 295 -26.69 4.95 -17.29
N LEU A 296 -27.00 3.69 -17.60
CA LEU A 296 -26.02 2.61 -17.58
C LEU A 296 -24.92 2.85 -18.62
N GLU A 297 -25.25 3.32 -19.82
CA GLU A 297 -24.28 3.62 -20.88
C GLU A 297 -23.34 4.78 -20.50
N ALA A 298 -23.82 5.78 -19.75
CA ALA A 298 -23.02 6.89 -19.27
C ALA A 298 -22.15 6.54 -18.05
N TYR A 299 -22.67 5.77 -17.08
CA TYR A 299 -22.01 5.54 -15.79
C TYR A 299 -21.23 4.21 -15.71
N LEU A 300 -21.61 3.17 -16.47
CA LEU A 300 -20.97 1.85 -16.40
C LEU A 300 -19.46 1.88 -16.73
N PRO A 301 -19.00 2.58 -17.80
CA PRO A 301 -17.56 2.69 -18.07
C PRO A 301 -16.81 3.40 -16.93
N GLN A 302 -17.45 4.40 -16.31
CA GLN A 302 -16.87 5.17 -15.20
C GLN A 302 -16.72 4.33 -13.94
N ILE A 303 -17.76 3.58 -13.58
CA ILE A 303 -17.73 2.68 -12.42
C ILE A 303 -16.70 1.56 -12.64
N ALA A 304 -16.70 0.94 -13.82
CA ALA A 304 -15.75 -0.12 -14.16
C ALA A 304 -14.29 0.37 -14.09
N LEU A 305 -14.01 1.56 -14.63
CA LEU A 305 -12.69 2.18 -14.55
C LEU A 305 -12.28 2.48 -13.10
N LYS A 306 -13.18 3.06 -12.29
CA LYS A 306 -12.91 3.33 -10.87
C LYS A 306 -12.62 2.04 -10.09
N VAL A 307 -13.39 0.98 -10.33
CA VAL A 307 -13.16 -0.34 -9.71
C VAL A 307 -11.81 -0.91 -10.14
N PHE A 308 -11.46 -0.84 -11.43
CA PHE A 308 -10.17 -1.29 -11.92
C PHE A 308 -9.00 -0.56 -11.27
N LEU A 309 -9.05 0.78 -11.19
CA LEU A 309 -8.02 1.58 -10.53
C LEU A 309 -7.94 1.30 -9.02
N ALA A 310 -9.07 0.99 -8.37
CA ALA A 310 -9.08 0.57 -6.96
C ALA A 310 -8.41 -0.80 -6.77
N VAL A 311 -8.73 -1.78 -7.62
CA VAL A 311 -8.10 -3.11 -7.62
C VAL A 311 -6.60 -2.99 -7.89
N LEU A 312 -6.21 -2.18 -8.87
CA LEU A 312 -4.81 -1.94 -9.22
C LEU A 312 -4.00 -1.38 -8.05
N ARG A 313 -4.52 -0.33 -7.36
CA ARG A 313 -3.86 0.23 -6.17
C ARG A 313 -3.71 -0.81 -5.06
N ARG A 314 -4.73 -1.63 -4.82
CA ARG A 314 -4.70 -2.70 -3.82
C ARG A 314 -3.69 -3.80 -4.19
N PHE A 315 -3.61 -4.15 -5.46
CA PHE A 315 -2.64 -5.12 -5.99
C PHE A 315 -1.20 -4.61 -5.89
N LEU A 316 -0.94 -3.34 -6.24
CA LEU A 316 0.38 -2.71 -6.08
C LEU A 316 0.83 -2.62 -4.63
N LEU A 317 -0.10 -2.39 -3.71
CA LEU A 317 0.18 -2.41 -2.27
C LEU A 317 0.50 -3.83 -1.79
N PHE A 318 -0.21 -4.85 -2.29
CA PHE A 318 0.11 -6.25 -2.02
C PHE A 318 1.52 -6.61 -2.51
N LEU A 319 1.88 -6.24 -3.75
CA LEU A 319 3.22 -6.43 -4.29
C LEU A 319 4.27 -5.70 -3.42
N SER A 320 4.02 -4.45 -3.04
CA SER A 320 4.97 -3.68 -2.21
C SER A 320 5.14 -4.27 -0.80
N LYS A 321 4.08 -4.86 -0.23
CA LYS A 321 4.20 -5.63 1.03
C LYS A 321 5.03 -6.91 0.83
N ALA A 322 5.00 -7.52 -0.36
CA ALA A 322 5.81 -8.70 -0.67
C ALA A 322 7.31 -8.41 -0.94
N GLU A 323 7.71 -7.14 -1.09
CA GLU A 323 9.13 -6.72 -1.27
C GLU A 323 9.98 -6.94 -0.02
N GLY A 324 9.38 -7.14 1.15
CA GLY A 324 10.12 -7.27 2.42
C GLY A 324 10.40 -5.94 3.11
N ILE A 325 9.62 -4.90 2.80
CA ILE A 325 9.65 -3.60 3.48
C ILE A 325 9.15 -3.78 4.93
N PRO A 326 9.88 -3.26 5.95
CA PRO A 326 9.54 -3.49 7.36
C PRO A 326 8.39 -2.62 7.88
N SER A 327 8.10 -1.48 7.23
CA SER A 327 7.06 -0.52 7.65
C SER A 327 5.95 -0.40 6.61
N GLU A 328 4.70 -0.36 7.07
CA GLU A 328 3.53 -0.10 6.24
C GLU A 328 3.60 1.27 5.55
N SER A 329 4.06 2.30 6.25
CA SER A 329 4.23 3.65 5.67
C SER A 329 5.21 3.64 4.48
N HIS A 330 6.32 2.91 4.62
CA HIS A 330 7.26 2.74 3.52
C HIS A 330 6.70 1.87 2.39
N ALA A 331 5.91 0.85 2.70
CA ALA A 331 5.25 0.01 1.70
C ALA A 331 4.20 0.79 0.89
N ILE A 332 3.43 1.66 1.54
CA ILE A 332 2.48 2.56 0.89
C ILE A 332 3.22 3.55 -0.02
N ARG A 333 4.32 4.16 0.46
CA ARG A 333 5.15 5.05 -0.37
C ARG A 333 5.69 4.32 -1.61
N ALA A 334 6.17 3.09 -1.45
CA ALA A 334 6.66 2.29 -2.56
C ALA A 334 5.54 1.90 -3.55
N ALA A 335 4.34 1.60 -3.05
CA ALA A 335 3.17 1.31 -3.88
C ALA A 335 2.71 2.54 -4.67
N SER A 336 2.68 3.71 -4.03
CA SER A 336 2.37 4.99 -4.70
C SER A 336 3.39 5.34 -5.78
N GLY A 337 4.69 5.08 -5.54
CA GLY A 337 5.72 5.24 -6.56
C GLY A 337 5.49 4.35 -7.78
N LYS A 338 5.18 3.06 -7.58
CA LYS A 338 4.83 2.13 -8.66
C LYS A 338 3.58 2.57 -9.43
N TYR A 339 2.56 3.05 -8.71
CA TYR A 339 1.33 3.56 -9.31
C TYR A 339 1.59 4.83 -10.14
N PHE A 340 2.47 5.72 -9.68
CA PHE A 340 2.90 6.88 -10.45
C PHE A 340 3.57 6.47 -11.76
N TYR A 341 4.54 5.56 -11.74
CA TYR A 341 5.16 5.04 -12.96
C TYR A 341 4.15 4.38 -13.89
N PHE A 342 3.20 3.63 -13.34
CA PHE A 342 2.13 3.02 -14.11
C PHE A 342 1.30 4.07 -14.87
N ILE A 343 0.84 5.13 -14.18
CA ILE A 343 0.05 6.19 -14.82
C ILE A 343 0.87 6.93 -15.87
N VAL A 344 2.11 7.31 -15.55
CA VAL A 344 2.96 8.05 -16.49
C VAL A 344 3.25 7.23 -17.75
N LEU A 345 3.57 5.94 -17.61
CA LEU A 345 3.91 5.10 -18.76
C LEU A 345 2.68 4.68 -19.57
N ASN A 346 1.56 4.33 -18.93
CA ASN A 346 0.36 3.87 -19.65
C ASN A 346 -0.57 5.00 -20.08
N VAL A 347 -0.92 5.90 -19.16
CA VAL A 347 -1.94 6.93 -19.43
C VAL A 347 -1.31 8.11 -20.15
N PHE A 348 -0.13 8.57 -19.72
CA PHE A 348 0.51 9.71 -20.38
C PHE A 348 1.28 9.29 -21.64
N LEU A 349 2.32 8.46 -21.51
CA LEU A 349 3.14 8.02 -22.65
C LEU A 349 2.37 7.07 -23.58
N GLY A 350 1.62 6.13 -23.04
CA GLY A 350 0.86 5.17 -23.84
C GLY A 350 -0.19 5.83 -24.74
N VAL A 351 -0.92 6.83 -24.27
CA VAL A 351 -1.88 7.58 -25.11
C VAL A 351 -1.16 8.51 -26.08
N THR A 352 -0.09 9.18 -25.62
CA THR A 352 0.67 10.14 -26.44
C THR A 352 1.41 9.46 -27.60
N VAL A 353 2.04 8.32 -27.33
CA VAL A 353 2.87 7.57 -28.27
C VAL A 353 2.08 6.47 -28.99
N GLY A 354 1.07 5.88 -28.35
CA GLY A 354 0.31 4.77 -28.94
C GLY A 354 -0.43 5.16 -30.23
N GLY A 355 -1.06 6.33 -30.25
CA GLY A 355 -1.75 6.83 -31.45
C GLY A 355 -0.78 7.14 -32.60
N THR A 356 0.39 7.68 -32.29
CA THR A 356 1.41 8.03 -33.29
C THR A 356 2.05 6.79 -33.89
N VAL A 357 2.49 5.84 -33.07
CA VAL A 357 3.10 4.58 -33.53
C VAL A 357 2.13 3.79 -34.42
N PHE A 358 0.86 3.68 -34.04
CA PHE A 358 -0.15 2.98 -34.85
C PHE A 358 -0.37 3.65 -36.21
N SER A 359 -0.35 4.99 -36.26
CA SER A 359 -0.47 5.73 -37.52
C SER A 359 0.77 5.61 -38.43
N THR A 360 1.98 5.56 -37.86
CA THR A 360 3.23 5.32 -38.60
C THR A 360 3.28 3.91 -39.19
N LEU A 361 2.90 2.90 -38.41
CA LEU A 361 2.85 1.51 -38.86
C LEU A 361 1.90 1.31 -40.04
N LYS A 362 0.79 2.05 -40.06
CA LYS A 362 -0.19 2.00 -41.16
C LYS A 362 0.29 2.70 -42.43
N THR A 363 1.19 3.68 -42.33
CA THR A 363 1.58 4.56 -43.45
C THR A 363 2.99 4.31 -43.99
N GLN A 364 3.76 3.37 -43.42
CA GLN A 364 5.13 2.98 -43.82
C GLN A 364 6.15 4.14 -44.00
N ASN A 365 5.82 5.36 -43.58
CA ASN A 365 6.68 6.54 -43.72
C ASN A 365 7.46 6.80 -42.41
N CYS A 366 8.79 6.88 -42.50
CA CYS A 366 9.73 6.94 -41.37
C CYS A 366 9.87 8.32 -40.67
N SER A 367 8.97 9.28 -40.89
CA SER A 367 9.06 10.59 -40.24
C SER A 367 8.27 10.63 -38.91
N PHE A 368 8.84 10.03 -37.86
CA PHE A 368 8.24 9.95 -36.53
C PHE A 368 8.05 11.32 -35.85
N LEU A 369 9.03 12.22 -35.94
CA LEU A 369 9.01 13.52 -35.25
C LEU A 369 7.86 14.45 -35.70
N PRO A 370 7.64 14.67 -37.01
CA PRO A 370 6.52 15.51 -37.48
C PRO A 370 5.17 14.93 -37.06
N LEU A 371 5.02 13.61 -37.16
CA LEU A 371 3.79 12.90 -36.81
C LEU A 371 3.50 12.95 -35.31
N LEU A 372 4.52 12.92 -34.46
CA LEU A 372 4.39 13.14 -33.03
C LEU A 372 3.94 14.58 -32.74
N GLY A 373 4.55 15.56 -33.42
CA GLY A 373 4.19 16.97 -33.31
C GLY A 373 2.73 17.28 -33.69
N SER A 374 2.19 16.60 -34.70
CA SER A 374 0.78 16.80 -35.12
C SER A 374 -0.24 16.09 -34.21
N ASN A 375 0.14 15.01 -33.53
CA ASN A 375 -0.78 14.23 -32.69
C ASN A 375 -0.85 14.71 -31.23
N LEU A 376 0.19 15.37 -30.72
CA LEU A 376 0.24 15.92 -29.36
C LEU A 376 -0.94 16.89 -29.07
N PRO A 377 -1.24 17.90 -29.92
CA PRO A 377 -2.40 18.78 -29.73
C PRO A 377 -3.74 18.03 -29.70
N THR A 378 -3.91 17.04 -30.58
CA THR A 378 -5.14 16.23 -30.66
C THR A 378 -5.38 15.45 -29.37
N ASN A 379 -4.31 14.94 -28.75
CA ASN A 379 -4.37 14.22 -27.48
C ASN A 379 -4.68 15.13 -26.27
N ALA A 380 -4.47 16.45 -26.37
CA ALA A 380 -4.78 17.38 -25.27
C ALA A 380 -6.27 17.37 -24.91
N THR A 381 -7.16 17.21 -25.90
CA THR A 381 -8.62 17.10 -25.69
C THR A 381 -8.99 15.85 -24.87
N PHE A 382 -8.27 14.74 -25.08
CA PHE A 382 -8.42 13.53 -24.29
C PHE A 382 -8.04 13.79 -22.82
N PHE A 383 -6.86 14.38 -22.56
CA PHE A 383 -6.42 14.66 -21.20
C PHE A 383 -7.32 15.66 -20.46
N LEU A 384 -7.82 16.70 -21.15
CA LEU A 384 -8.78 17.64 -20.57
C LEU A 384 -10.07 16.94 -20.13
N THR A 385 -10.59 16.04 -20.95
CA THR A 385 -11.81 15.27 -20.63
C THR A 385 -11.55 14.26 -19.51
N TYR A 386 -10.38 13.62 -19.51
CA TYR A 386 -9.94 12.68 -18.48
C TYR A 386 -9.85 13.35 -17.09
N VAL A 387 -9.22 14.52 -17.01
CA VAL A 387 -9.11 15.28 -15.74
C VAL A 387 -10.46 15.81 -15.28
N ALA A 388 -11.36 16.20 -16.19
CA ALA A 388 -12.69 16.69 -15.82
C ALA A 388 -13.61 15.60 -15.25
N LEU A 389 -13.34 14.34 -15.58
CA LEU A 389 -14.18 13.19 -15.25
C LEU A 389 -13.71 12.40 -14.02
N GLN A 390 -12.40 12.44 -13.75
CA GLN A 390 -11.76 11.76 -12.65
C GLN A 390 -11.91 12.52 -11.34
#